data_AF-Q28EM2-F1
#
_entry.id   AF-Q28EM2-F1
#
_cell.length_a   1.000
_cell.length_b   1.000
_cell.length_c   1.000
_cell.angle_alpha   90.00
_cell.angle_beta   90.00
_cell.angle_gamma   90.00
#
_symmetry.space_group_name_H-M   'P 1'
#
loop_
_entity.id
_entity.type
_entity.pdbx_description
1 polymer ?
#
loop_
_entity_poly.entity_id
_entity_poly.type
_entity_poly.pdbx_seq_one_letter_code
_entity_poly.pdbx_strand_id
1 'polypeptide(L)'
;MWPVLWAAARTYAPYITFPVAFVVGAVGYQLEWFIRGTPEQPVEELSILEKREERTLQETMGKDVTQVLSLKEKLEFTPKAVLNRNRQEKS
;
A
#
# COMPACT_ATOMS: atom_id res chain seq x y z
N MET A 1 -57.25 -18.67 -18.24
CA MET A 1 -56.01 -18.60 -19.05
C MET A 1 -54.98 -17.62 -18.50
N TRP A 2 -55.38 -16.40 -18.09
CA TRP A 2 -54.46 -15.38 -17.55
C TRP A 2 -53.60 -15.83 -16.34
N PRO A 3 -54.14 -16.54 -15.32
CA PRO A 3 -53.32 -17.00 -14.18
C PRO A 3 -52.24 -18.01 -14.58
N VAL A 4 -52.48 -18.82 -15.61
CA VAL A 4 -51.52 -19.83 -16.11
C VAL A 4 -50.36 -19.13 -16.82
N LEU A 5 -50.64 -18.11 -17.63
CA LEU A 5 -49.61 -17.29 -18.25
C LEU A 5 -48.76 -16.58 -17.19
N TRP A 6 -49.37 -16.03 -16.15
CA TRP A 6 -48.65 -15.38 -15.06
C TRP A 6 -47.79 -16.37 -14.25
N ALA A 7 -48.33 -17.56 -13.95
CA ALA A 7 -47.58 -18.62 -13.28
C ALA A 7 -46.39 -19.08 -14.14
N ALA A 8 -46.60 -19.30 -15.44
CA ALA A 8 -45.53 -19.67 -16.37
C ALA A 8 -44.47 -18.56 -16.47
N ALA A 9 -44.89 -17.30 -16.61
CA ALA A 9 -43.98 -16.16 -16.62
C ALA A 9 -43.15 -16.08 -15.34
N ARG A 10 -43.73 -16.34 -14.16
CA ARG A 10 -43.00 -16.39 -12.90
C ARG A 10 -42.02 -17.57 -12.83
N THR A 11 -42.43 -18.74 -13.30
CA THR A 11 -41.58 -19.96 -13.31
C THR A 11 -40.40 -19.81 -14.26
N TYR A 12 -40.62 -19.20 -15.43
CA TYR A 12 -39.59 -19.00 -16.44
C TYR A 12 -38.87 -17.66 -16.33
N ALA A 13 -39.32 -16.75 -15.46
CA ALA A 13 -38.71 -15.44 -15.27
C ALA A 13 -37.19 -15.52 -15.09
N PRO A 14 -36.64 -16.38 -14.21
CA PRO A 14 -35.18 -16.47 -14.03
C PRO A 14 -34.43 -16.83 -15.31
N TYR A 15 -34.99 -17.69 -16.16
CA TYR A 15 -34.36 -18.10 -17.41
C TYR A 15 -34.32 -16.98 -18.46
N ILE A 16 -35.20 -15.99 -18.35
CA ILE A 16 -35.24 -14.85 -19.26
C ILE A 16 -34.49 -13.66 -18.66
N THR A 17 -34.75 -13.35 -17.38
CA THR A 17 -34.18 -12.20 -16.70
C THR A 17 -32.70 -12.38 -16.42
N PHE A 18 -32.23 -13.58 -16.10
CA PHE A 18 -30.81 -13.80 -15.81
C PHE A 18 -29.91 -13.57 -17.04
N PRO A 19 -30.19 -14.16 -18.23
CA PRO A 19 -29.39 -13.85 -19.42
C PRO A 19 -29.43 -12.37 -19.79
N VAL A 20 -30.59 -11.73 -19.71
CA VAL A 20 -30.73 -10.30 -20.00
C VAL A 20 -29.90 -9.47 -19.02
N ALA A 21 -30.03 -9.73 -17.72
CA ALA A 21 -29.27 -9.02 -16.69
C ALA A 21 -27.76 -9.26 -16.82
N PHE A 22 -27.35 -10.48 -17.16
CA PHE A 22 -25.95 -10.83 -17.39
C PHE A 22 -25.37 -10.04 -18.57
N VAL A 23 -26.10 -9.96 -19.70
CA VAL A 23 -25.68 -9.17 -20.87
C VAL A 23 -25.59 -7.69 -20.52
N VAL A 24 -26.62 -7.13 -19.86
CA VAL A 24 -26.62 -5.72 -19.43
C VAL A 24 -25.47 -5.44 -18.47
N GLY A 25 -25.22 -6.33 -17.50
CA GLY A 25 -24.11 -6.22 -16.55
C GLY A 25 -22.74 -6.30 -17.22
N ALA A 26 -22.55 -7.23 -18.17
CA ALA A 26 -21.32 -7.36 -18.92
C ALA A 26 -21.04 -6.13 -19.78
N VAL A 27 -22.05 -5.60 -20.47
CA VAL A 27 -21.94 -4.37 -21.26
C VAL A 27 -21.65 -3.18 -20.35
N GLY A 28 -22.35 -3.07 -19.21
CA GLY A 28 -22.13 -2.01 -18.23
C GLY A 28 -20.72 -2.05 -17.63
N TYR A 29 -20.22 -3.24 -17.28
CA TYR A 29 -18.86 -3.44 -16.77
C TYR A 29 -17.80 -3.04 -17.80
N GLN A 30 -18.00 -3.43 -19.07
CA GLN A 30 -17.07 -3.08 -20.14
C GLN A 30 -17.06 -1.57 -20.41
N LEU A 31 -18.24 -0.93 -20.39
CA LEU A 31 -18.37 0.51 -20.55
C LEU A 31 -17.73 1.27 -19.36
N GLU A 32 -17.97 0.79 -18.13
CA GLU A 32 -17.32 1.34 -16.93
C GLU A 32 -15.81 1.22 -17.05
N TRP A 33 -15.29 0.05 -17.41
CA TRP A 33 -13.85 -0.15 -17.57
C TRP A 33 -13.25 0.75 -18.65
N PHE A 34 -13.98 0.98 -19.75
CA PHE A 34 -13.54 1.89 -20.81
C PHE A 34 -13.53 3.36 -20.36
N ILE A 35 -14.55 3.80 -19.63
CA ILE A 35 -14.67 5.19 -19.14
C ILE A 35 -13.72 5.47 -17.97
N ARG A 36 -13.65 4.54 -17.01
CA ARG A 36 -12.81 4.63 -15.82
C ARG A 36 -11.33 4.54 -16.16
N GLY A 37 -11.00 3.97 -17.32
CA GLY A 37 -9.64 3.72 -17.74
C GLY A 37 -8.97 2.64 -16.89
N THR A 38 -7.72 2.31 -17.22
CA THR A 38 -6.86 1.52 -16.35
C THR A 38 -6.89 2.18 -14.98
N PRO A 39 -7.27 1.47 -13.89
CA PRO A 39 -7.09 2.05 -12.57
C PRO A 39 -5.65 2.50 -12.51
N GLU A 40 -5.41 3.78 -12.20
CA GLU A 40 -4.10 4.21 -11.77
C GLU A 40 -3.75 3.19 -10.70
N GLN A 41 -2.83 2.27 -11.01
CA GLN A 41 -2.30 1.36 -10.00
C GLN A 41 -1.96 2.31 -8.87
N PRO A 42 -2.52 2.13 -7.65
CA PRO A 42 -2.13 2.99 -6.55
C PRO A 42 -0.62 2.89 -6.55
N VAL A 43 0.04 3.97 -7.03
CA VAL A 43 1.46 3.98 -7.34
C VAL A 43 2.07 3.44 -6.08
N GLU A 44 2.55 2.19 -6.13
CA GLU A 44 2.76 1.34 -4.95
C GLU A 44 3.15 2.27 -3.84
N GLU A 45 2.22 2.59 -2.92
CA GLU A 45 2.45 3.71 -2.02
C GLU A 45 3.71 3.30 -1.29
N LEU A 46 4.84 3.94 -1.65
CA LEU A 46 6.16 3.44 -1.30
C LEU A 46 6.06 3.12 0.17
N SER A 47 6.38 1.87 0.50
CA SER A 47 6.22 1.39 1.87
C SER A 47 6.86 2.44 2.78
N ILE A 48 6.29 2.64 3.97
CA ILE A 48 6.81 3.68 4.89
C ILE A 48 8.33 3.51 5.08
N LEU A 49 8.85 2.29 4.94
CA LEU A 49 10.27 1.96 4.88
C LEU A 49 10.98 2.52 3.64
N GLU A 50 10.53 2.21 2.42
CA GLU A 50 11.10 2.77 1.18
C GLU A 50 11.09 4.30 1.19
N LYS A 51 10.01 4.92 1.66
CA LYS A 51 9.92 6.38 1.78
C LYS A 51 10.91 6.97 2.80
N ARG A 52 11.28 6.20 3.83
CA ARG A 52 12.34 6.59 4.79
C ARG A 52 13.73 6.38 4.20
N GLU A 53 13.93 5.29 3.46
CA GLU A 53 15.19 5.01 2.77
C GLU A 53 15.45 6.06 1.70
N GLU A 54 14.46 6.44 0.91
CA GLU A 54 14.57 7.51 -0.09
C GLU A 54 14.96 8.85 0.56
N ARG A 55 14.33 9.21 1.69
CA ARG A 55 14.72 10.41 2.45
C ARG A 55 16.17 10.32 2.94
N THR A 56 16.56 9.17 3.47
CA THR A 56 17.92 8.93 3.95
C THR A 56 18.93 9.02 2.80
N LEU A 57 18.56 8.51 1.62
CA LEU A 57 19.36 8.57 0.39
C LEU A 57 19.53 10.03 -0.07
N GLN A 58 18.47 10.81 -0.11
CA GLN A 58 18.51 12.25 -0.46
C GLN A 58 19.41 13.03 0.51
N GLU A 59 19.28 12.80 1.82
CA GLU A 59 20.13 13.44 2.83
C GLU A 59 21.61 13.06 2.68
N THR A 60 21.88 11.88 2.14
CA THR A 60 23.24 11.34 1.96
C THR A 60 23.86 11.78 0.63
N MET A 61 23.07 11.96 -0.45
CA MET A 61 23.59 12.38 -1.77
C MET A 61 24.36 13.71 -1.73
N GLY A 62 24.06 14.59 -0.77
CA GLY A 62 24.78 15.87 -0.56
C GLY A 62 25.90 15.82 0.48
N LYS A 63 26.11 14.69 1.16
CA LYS A 63 27.11 14.55 2.24
C LYS A 63 28.18 13.57 1.81
N ASP A 64 29.44 13.97 1.94
CA ASP A 64 30.56 13.06 1.78
C ASP A 64 30.56 12.05 2.93
N VAL A 65 30.12 10.83 2.65
CA VAL A 65 30.02 9.74 3.63
C VAL A 65 31.40 9.29 4.13
N THR A 66 32.48 9.69 3.44
CA THR A 66 33.85 9.35 3.83
C THR A 66 34.38 10.23 4.96
N GLN A 67 33.78 11.40 5.20
CA GLN A 67 34.17 12.32 6.27
C GLN A 67 33.42 12.02 7.57
N VAL A 68 33.57 10.80 8.07
CA VAL A 68 33.14 10.44 9.42
C VAL A 68 34.28 10.69 10.40
N LEU A 69 34.01 11.46 11.46
CA LEU A 69 34.94 11.62 12.58
C LEU A 69 35.31 10.23 13.12
N SER A 70 36.60 9.99 13.30
CA SER A 70 37.09 8.72 13.85
C SER A 70 36.41 8.46 15.20
N LEU A 71 35.83 7.27 15.37
CA LEU A 71 35.16 6.87 16.63
C LEU A 71 36.05 7.04 17.86
N LYS A 72 37.38 7.02 17.66
CA LYS A 72 38.38 7.24 18.70
C LYS A 72 38.30 8.65 19.31
N GLU A 73 38.10 9.67 18.47
CA GLU A 73 37.96 11.07 18.88
C GLU A 73 36.67 11.29 19.68
N LYS A 74 35.59 10.60 19.28
CA LYS A 74 34.30 10.68 19.96
C LYS A 74 34.35 10.08 21.36
N LEU A 75 35.16 9.04 21.59
CA LEU A 75 35.30 8.40 22.90
C LEU A 75 35.86 9.35 23.97
N GLU A 76 36.77 10.26 23.60
CA GLU A 76 37.33 11.25 24.53
C GLU A 76 36.28 12.27 25.00
N PHE A 77 35.33 12.63 24.12
CA PHE A 77 34.30 13.63 24.38
C PHE A 77 32.90 13.05 24.63
N THR A 78 32.74 11.72 24.68
CA THR A 78 31.43 11.12 24.92
C THR A 78 31.05 11.34 26.39
N PRO A 79 29.93 12.02 26.69
CA PRO A 79 29.45 12.15 28.06
C PRO A 79 29.24 10.75 28.64
N LYS A 80 29.69 10.52 29.88
CA LYS A 80 29.61 9.20 30.56
C LYS A 80 28.24 8.58 30.29
N ALA A 81 28.21 7.47 29.53
CA ALA A 81 26.97 6.79 29.21
C ALA A 81 26.21 6.46 30.51
N VAL A 82 24.88 6.50 30.46
CA VAL A 82 24.02 6.14 31.60
C VAL A 82 24.39 4.77 32.18
N LEU A 83 24.87 3.86 31.35
CA LEU A 83 25.36 2.53 31.72
C LEU A 83 26.63 2.56 32.60
N ASN A 84 27.49 3.58 32.47
CA ASN A 84 28.70 3.68 33.30
C ASN A 84 28.39 4.02 34.76
N ARG A 85 27.20 4.54 35.07
CA ARG A 85 26.78 4.85 36.45
C ARG A 85 26.80 3.61 37.36
N ASN A 86 26.54 2.44 36.78
CA ASN A 86 26.45 1.18 37.52
C ASN A 86 27.78 0.41 37.57
N ARG A 87 28.84 0.91 36.92
CA ARG A 87 30.13 0.25 36.96
C ARG A 87 30.86 0.70 38.22
N GLN A 88 31.09 -0.23 39.16
CA GLN A 88 31.95 0.02 40.32
C GLN A 88 33.32 0.46 39.82
N GLU A 89 33.75 1.68 40.16
CA GLU A 89 35.11 2.12 39.88
C GLU A 89 36.06 1.19 40.66
N LYS A 90 36.80 0.36 39.93
CA LYS A 90 37.80 -0.53 40.53
C LYS A 90 38.92 0.35 41.09
N SER A 91 39.20 0.17 42.38
CA SER A 91 40.22 0.87 43.19
C SER A 91 41.57 1.04 42.50
#